data_AF-A0A6J0D0B1-F1
#
_entry.id   AF-A0A6J0D0B1-F1
#
_cell.length_a   1.000
_cell.length_b   1.000
_cell.length_c   1.000
_cell.angle_alpha   90.00
_cell.angle_beta   90.00
_cell.angle_gamma   90.00
#
_symmetry.space_group_name_H-M   'P 1'
#
loop_
_entity.id
_entity.type
_entity.pdbx_description
1 polymer ?
#
loop_
_entity_poly.entity_id
_entity_poly.type
_entity_poly.pdbx_seq_one_letter_code
_entity_poly.pdbx_strand_id
1 'polypeptide(L)'
;MPAELLTHCPALSTQGAIDVDKIAVIGHSFGGATVIHTLSEDQRFKCGVALDPWMYPVSEELHSKIPQPLFFINSAQFQTPKDIMKMKRFYQPGKERKMITIR
;
A
#
# COMPACT_ATOMS: atom_id res chain seq x y z
N MET A 1 28.35 -10.09 23.03
CA MET A 1 27.05 -9.82 23.70
C MET A 1 26.09 -10.91 23.24
N PRO A 2 25.76 -11.93 24.05
CA PRO A 2 25.00 -13.08 23.59
C PRO A 2 23.49 -12.77 23.50
N ALA A 3 22.87 -13.32 22.47
CA ALA A 3 21.49 -13.09 22.03
C ALA A 3 20.46 -13.95 22.79
N GLU A 4 20.46 -13.92 24.13
CA GLU A 4 19.70 -14.89 24.94
C GLU A 4 18.52 -14.33 25.75
N LEU A 5 18.04 -13.11 25.48
CA LEU A 5 17.04 -12.45 26.35
C LEU A 5 15.64 -12.20 25.74
N LEU A 6 15.27 -12.88 24.64
CA LEU A 6 13.96 -12.68 23.99
C LEU A 6 13.04 -13.93 23.95
N THR A 7 13.38 -15.04 24.61
CA THR A 7 12.70 -16.34 24.41
C THR A 7 11.67 -16.76 25.47
N HIS A 8 11.10 -15.84 26.28
CA HIS A 8 10.11 -16.22 27.31
C HIS A 8 8.75 -15.53 27.15
N CYS A 9 8.10 -15.76 26.00
CA CYS A 9 6.64 -15.63 25.89
C CYS A 9 6.10 -16.63 24.83
N PRO A 10 5.67 -17.84 25.22
CA PRO A 10 5.32 -18.92 24.29
C PRO A 10 4.06 -18.68 23.45
N ALA A 11 3.31 -17.59 23.71
CA ALA A 11 2.07 -17.26 23.00
C ALA A 11 2.27 -16.35 21.76
N LEU A 12 3.51 -15.96 21.42
CA LEU A 12 3.80 -14.93 20.39
C LEU A 12 4.95 -15.30 19.43
N SER A 13 5.29 -16.59 19.29
CA SER A 13 6.27 -16.99 18.27
C SER A 13 5.67 -16.86 16.88
N THR A 14 6.17 -15.89 16.10
CA THR A 14 5.83 -15.74 14.67
C THR A 14 6.71 -16.61 13.77
N GLN A 15 7.63 -17.39 14.34
CA GLN A 15 8.54 -18.27 13.62
C GLN A 15 7.76 -19.33 12.85
N GLY A 16 7.85 -19.29 11.51
CA GLY A 16 7.12 -20.20 10.62
C GLY A 16 5.63 -19.87 10.41
N ALA A 17 5.11 -18.82 11.07
CA ALA A 17 3.70 -18.41 10.93
C ALA A 17 3.47 -17.37 9.83
N ILE A 18 4.54 -16.74 9.33
CA ILE A 18 4.49 -15.69 8.30
C ILE A 18 5.00 -16.27 6.98
N ASP A 19 4.13 -16.29 5.96
CA ASP A 19 4.53 -16.53 4.58
C ASP A 19 5.13 -15.25 4.00
N VAL A 20 6.46 -15.20 3.94
CA VAL A 20 7.21 -14.02 3.49
C VAL A 20 7.05 -13.72 1.99
N ASP A 21 6.48 -14.65 1.22
CA ASP A 21 6.19 -14.46 -0.19
C ASP A 21 4.80 -13.86 -0.42
N LYS A 22 3.95 -13.77 0.61
CA LYS A 22 2.57 -13.27 0.54
C LYS A 22 2.33 -12.03 1.41
N ILE A 23 3.09 -10.98 1.16
CA ILE A 23 3.01 -9.73 1.94
C ILE A 23 2.23 -8.66 1.14
N ALA A 24 1.26 -8.01 1.79
CA ALA A 24 0.52 -6.86 1.25
C ALA A 24 0.62 -5.67 2.21
N VAL A 25 0.44 -4.46 1.69
CA VAL A 25 0.38 -3.23 2.48
C VAL A 25 -0.96 -2.54 2.29
N ILE A 26 -1.59 -2.13 3.38
CA ILE A 26 -2.88 -1.45 3.37
C ILE A 26 -2.76 -0.21 4.26
N GLY A 27 -3.37 0.89 3.84
CA GLY A 27 -3.29 2.14 4.58
C GLY A 27 -4.40 3.11 4.20
N HIS A 28 -4.81 3.93 5.18
CA HIS A 28 -5.90 4.88 5.05
C HIS A 28 -5.41 6.33 5.04
N SER A 29 -6.03 7.19 4.22
CA SER A 29 -5.72 8.63 4.15
C SER A 29 -4.23 8.86 3.87
N PHE A 30 -3.47 9.44 4.79
CA PHE A 30 -2.02 9.57 4.63
C PHE A 30 -1.32 8.19 4.55
N GLY A 31 -1.82 7.19 5.28
CA GLY A 31 -1.37 5.80 5.14
C GLY A 31 -1.64 5.21 3.75
N GLY A 32 -2.64 5.70 3.02
CA GLY A 32 -2.86 5.33 1.62
C GLY A 32 -1.79 5.91 0.69
N ALA A 33 -1.28 7.11 0.99
CA ALA A 33 -0.08 7.63 0.33
C ALA A 33 1.17 6.82 0.70
N THR A 34 1.28 6.38 1.97
CA THR A 34 2.35 5.48 2.42
C THR A 34 2.33 4.16 1.64
N VAL A 35 1.17 3.54 1.42
CA VAL A 35 1.04 2.35 0.55
C VAL A 35 1.71 2.58 -0.81
N ILE A 36 1.38 3.69 -1.46
CA ILE A 36 1.92 4.03 -2.79
C ILE A 36 3.44 4.17 -2.73
N HIS A 37 3.95 4.89 -1.73
CA HIS A 37 5.39 5.10 -1.58
C HIS A 37 6.13 3.79 -1.25
N THR A 38 5.62 3.00 -0.31
CA THR A 38 6.16 1.69 0.07
C THR A 38 6.25 0.75 -1.13
N LEU A 39 5.21 0.67 -1.97
CA LEU A 39 5.27 -0.19 -3.17
C LEU A 39 6.35 0.26 -4.16
N SER A 40 6.66 1.55 -4.23
CA SER A 40 7.71 2.08 -5.11
C SER A 40 9.12 1.80 -4.60
N GLU A 41 9.30 1.60 -3.30
CA GLU A 41 10.62 1.42 -2.67
C GLU A 41 10.91 -0.04 -2.28
N ASP A 42 9.88 -0.83 -1.95
CA ASP A 42 10.05 -2.17 -1.39
C ASP A 42 9.27 -3.24 -2.17
N GLN A 43 10.02 -4.05 -2.93
CA GLN A 43 9.48 -5.11 -3.79
C GLN A 43 9.10 -6.39 -3.02
N ARG A 44 9.29 -6.44 -1.70
CA ARG A 44 8.80 -7.54 -0.86
C ARG A 44 7.28 -7.55 -0.81
N PHE A 45 6.65 -6.37 -0.81
CA PHE A 45 5.21 -6.23 -0.91
C PHE A 45 4.74 -6.63 -2.31
N LYS A 46 3.74 -7.51 -2.38
CA LYS A 46 3.22 -8.08 -3.62
C LYS A 46 2.03 -7.32 -4.18
N CYS A 47 1.31 -6.58 -3.34
CA CYS A 47 0.22 -5.69 -3.73
C CYS A 47 -0.04 -4.66 -2.63
N GLY A 48 -0.82 -3.63 -2.96
CA GLY A 48 -1.28 -2.68 -1.96
C GLY A 48 -2.72 -2.21 -2.14
N VAL A 49 -3.33 -1.81 -1.03
CA VAL A 49 -4.68 -1.25 -0.99
C VAL A 49 -4.63 0.12 -0.32
N ALA A 50 -4.95 1.16 -1.08
CA ALA A 50 -5.02 2.54 -0.60
C ALA A 50 -6.48 2.88 -0.31
N LEU A 51 -6.81 3.03 0.97
CA LEU A 51 -8.14 3.39 1.45
C LEU A 51 -8.23 4.91 1.55
N ASP A 52 -9.05 5.51 0.71
CA ASP A 52 -9.28 6.94 0.65
C ASP A 52 -7.97 7.77 0.73
N PRO A 53 -6.98 7.49 -0.13
CA PRO A 53 -5.67 8.07 0.04
C PRO A 53 -5.73 9.59 -0.09
N TRP A 54 -5.01 10.26 0.79
CA TRP A 54 -4.72 11.68 0.64
C TRP A 54 -3.58 11.83 -0.37
N MET A 55 -3.88 12.31 -1.57
CA MET A 55 -2.92 12.31 -2.69
C MET A 55 -1.99 13.53 -2.72
N TYR A 56 -2.14 14.47 -1.77
CA TYR A 56 -1.27 15.64 -1.64
C TYR A 56 0.22 15.27 -1.50
N PRO A 57 0.65 14.38 -0.57
CA PRO A 57 2.05 14.00 -0.40
C PRO A 57 2.60 13.04 -1.46
N VAL A 58 1.76 12.52 -2.36
CA VAL A 58 2.20 11.59 -3.40
C VAL A 58 2.87 12.38 -4.52
N SER A 59 4.17 12.12 -4.72
CA SER A 59 4.94 12.68 -5.83
C SER A 59 4.43 12.14 -7.16
N GLU A 60 4.36 13.04 -8.15
CA GLU A 60 3.90 12.70 -9.49
C GLU A 60 4.80 11.70 -10.20
N GLU A 61 6.04 11.48 -9.80
CA GLU A 61 6.92 10.51 -10.45
C GLU A 61 6.64 9.04 -10.06
N LEU A 62 5.89 8.81 -8.98
CA LEU A 62 5.71 7.46 -8.43
C LEU A 62 4.83 6.57 -9.31
N HIS A 63 4.00 7.15 -10.17
CA HIS A 63 3.04 6.40 -11.00
C HIS A 63 3.69 5.36 -11.93
N SER A 64 4.93 5.59 -12.39
CA SER A 64 5.70 4.66 -13.22
C SER A 64 6.58 3.68 -12.44
N LYS A 65 6.77 3.91 -11.14
CA LYS A 65 7.72 3.16 -10.29
C LYS A 65 7.09 1.97 -9.56
N ILE A 66 5.78 1.74 -9.72
CA ILE A 66 5.05 0.70 -8.99
C ILE A 66 4.67 -0.45 -9.94
N PRO A 67 5.41 -1.57 -9.96
CA PRO A 67 5.02 -2.73 -10.75
C PRO A 67 3.86 -3.55 -10.16
N GLN A 68 3.69 -3.55 -8.85
CA GLN A 68 2.71 -4.37 -8.12
C GLN A 68 1.28 -3.92 -8.38
N PRO A 69 0.27 -4.80 -8.28
CA PRO A 69 -1.14 -4.43 -8.26
C PRO A 69 -1.46 -3.42 -7.15
N LEU A 70 -2.29 -2.42 -7.48
CA LEU A 70 -2.71 -1.36 -6.56
C LEU A 70 -4.22 -1.14 -6.66
N PHE A 71 -4.89 -1.19 -5.53
CA PHE A 71 -6.34 -1.00 -5.41
C PHE A 71 -6.67 0.26 -4.60
N PHE A 72 -7.40 1.18 -5.20
CA PHE A 72 -7.96 2.36 -4.55
C PHE A 72 -9.41 2.10 -4.12
N ILE A 73 -9.74 2.35 -2.85
CA ILE A 73 -11.12 2.28 -2.34
C ILE A 73 -11.43 3.63 -1.71
N ASN A 74 -12.33 4.40 -2.32
CA ASN A 74 -12.62 5.76 -1.92
C ASN A 74 -14.02 5.88 -1.29
N SER A 75 -14.20 6.79 -0.33
CA SER A 75 -15.53 7.24 0.07
C SER A 75 -16.06 8.29 -0.93
N ALA A 76 -17.38 8.44 -0.99
CA ALA A 76 -18.02 9.37 -1.90
C ALA A 76 -17.72 10.86 -1.63
N GLN A 77 -17.29 11.21 -0.40
CA GLN A 77 -17.25 12.59 0.07
C GLN A 77 -15.84 13.14 0.29
N PHE A 78 -14.82 12.29 0.44
CA PHE A 78 -13.47 12.75 0.80
C PHE A 78 -12.66 13.27 -0.40
N GLN A 79 -12.80 12.64 -1.57
CA GLN A 79 -11.91 12.90 -2.71
C GLN A 79 -12.25 14.17 -3.50
N THR A 80 -11.23 14.90 -3.92
CA THR A 80 -11.38 16.00 -4.89
C THR A 80 -11.12 15.53 -6.32
N PRO A 81 -11.58 16.26 -7.35
CA PRO A 81 -11.22 15.95 -8.74
C PRO A 81 -9.71 15.90 -8.99
N LYS A 82 -8.93 16.72 -8.27
CA LYS A 82 -7.46 16.74 -8.35
C LYS A 82 -6.87 15.42 -7.84
N ASP A 83 -7.36 14.92 -6.72
CA ASP A 83 -6.89 13.65 -6.14
C ASP A 83 -7.23 12.47 -7.05
N ILE A 84 -8.45 12.44 -7.60
CA ILE A 84 -8.86 11.42 -8.56
C ILE A 84 -8.00 11.46 -9.83
N MET A 85 -7.67 12.64 -10.34
CA MET A 85 -6.75 12.76 -11.49
C MET A 85 -5.37 12.21 -11.17
N LYS A 86 -4.82 12.49 -9.98
CA LYS A 86 -3.54 11.90 -9.54
C LYS A 86 -3.62 10.38 -9.47
N MET A 87 -4.68 9.82 -8.88
CA MET A 87 -4.85 8.36 -8.81
C MET A 87 -4.98 7.72 -10.20
N LYS A 88 -5.65 8.37 -11.15
CA LYS A 88 -5.79 7.88 -12.52
C LYS A 88 -4.46 7.76 -13.26
N ARG A 89 -3.42 8.54 -12.91
CA ARG A 89 -2.08 8.43 -13.52
C ARG A 89 -1.41 7.08 -13.27
N PHE A 90 -1.83 6.34 -12.25
CA PHE A 90 -1.31 4.99 -11.97
C PHE A 90 -1.82 3.92 -12.95
N TYR A 91 -2.84 4.23 -13.76
CA TYR A 91 -3.33 3.33 -14.82
C TYR A 91 -2.37 3.37 -16.02
N GLN A 92 -1.53 2.34 -16.12
CA GLN A 92 -0.57 2.17 -17.20
C GLN A 92 -0.76 0.79 -17.87
N PRO A 93 -0.41 0.65 -19.17
CA PRO A 93 -0.50 -0.64 -19.86
C PRO A 93 0.23 -1.76 -19.09
N GLY A 94 -0.41 -2.91 -18.96
CA GLY A 94 0.18 -4.08 -18.27
C GLY A 94 0.26 -3.97 -16.74
N LYS A 95 -0.32 -2.94 -16.11
CA LYS A 95 -0.40 -2.82 -14.65
C LYS A 95 -1.82 -3.09 -14.17
N GLU A 96 -1.98 -3.95 -13.17
CA GLU A 96 -3.29 -4.16 -12.54
C GLU A 96 -3.63 -3.00 -11.61
N ARG A 97 -4.66 -2.25 -11.96
CA ARG A 97 -5.17 -1.10 -11.19
C ARG A 97 -6.67 -1.19 -11.09
N LYS A 98 -7.20 -0.98 -9.89
CA LYS A 98 -8.63 -0.91 -9.63
C LYS A 98 -8.92 0.33 -8.77
N MET A 99 -10.08 0.92 -8.99
CA MET A 99 -10.57 2.04 -8.18
C MET A 99 -12.09 1.89 -8.06
N ILE A 100 -12.59 1.91 -6.83
CA ILE A 100 -14.02 1.96 -6.55
C ILE A 100 -14.33 3.12 -5.61
N THR A 101 -15.59 3.55 -5.64
CA THR A 101 -16.14 4.52 -4.68
C THR A 101 -17.32 3.88 -3.97
N ILE A 102 -17.30 3.90 -2.64
CA ILE A 102 -18.37 3.44 -1.76
C ILE A 102 -19.19 4.64 -1.26
N ARG A 103 -20.50 4.43 -1.10
CA ARG A 103 -21.48 5.42 -0.63
C ARG A 103 -21.88 5.15 0.81
#